data_AF-D8GQC9-F1
#
_entry.id   AF-D8GQC9-F1
#
_cell.length_a   1.000
_cell.length_b   1.000
_cell.length_c   1.000
_cell.angle_alpha   90.00
_cell.angle_beta   90.00
_cell.angle_gamma   90.00
#
_symmetry.space_group_name_H-M   'P 1'
#
loop_
_entity.id
_entity.type
_entity.pdbx_description
1 polymer ?
#
loop_
_entity_poly.entity_id
_entity_poly.type
_entity_poly.pdbx_seq_one_letter_code
_entity_poly.pdbx_strand_id
1 'polypeptide(L)'
;MDVQKTTQDYRMNKWIKTIRECMDSGENVSSWCRNNGIKTNSYYYWLRKIRAAACKALPSINNQEQIVPMDMSKISNVISTDTAYVSSETSQADVIVHLGSAVLEFHNSASESLIQNIIKVLKNVG
;
A
#
# COMPACT_ATOMS: atom_id res chain seq x y z
N MET A 1 -21.24 9.70 -31.35
CA MET A 1 -20.99 9.23 -29.97
C MET A 1 -22.02 8.17 -29.65
N ASP A 2 -21.59 7.00 -29.18
CA ASP A 2 -22.51 5.93 -28.78
C ASP A 2 -23.01 6.18 -27.35
N VAL A 3 -24.33 6.34 -27.21
CA VAL A 3 -25.01 6.66 -25.94
C VAL A 3 -24.82 5.54 -24.91
N GLN A 4 -24.69 4.29 -25.36
CA GLN A 4 -24.50 3.13 -24.49
C GLN A 4 -23.11 3.15 -23.85
N LYS A 5 -22.07 3.38 -24.65
CA LYS A 5 -20.68 3.54 -24.17
C LYS A 5 -20.56 4.67 -23.16
N THR A 6 -21.16 5.83 -23.48
CA THR A 6 -21.17 7.00 -22.60
C THR A 6 -21.83 6.71 -21.24
N THR A 7 -22.93 5.95 -21.25
CA THR A 7 -23.65 5.55 -20.03
C THR A 7 -22.83 4.59 -19.17
N GLN A 8 -22.12 3.64 -19.79
CA GLN A 8 -21.25 2.71 -19.09
C GLN A 8 -20.08 3.42 -18.42
N ASP A 9 -19.43 4.35 -19.12
CA ASP A 9 -18.31 5.13 -18.59
C ASP A 9 -18.75 6.02 -17.43
N TYR A 10 -19.93 6.64 -17.53
CA TYR A 10 -20.50 7.41 -16.41
C TYR A 10 -20.72 6.56 -15.16
N ARG A 11 -21.31 5.36 -15.32
CA ARG A 11 -21.55 4.44 -14.19
C ARG A 11 -20.23 3.96 -13.58
N MET A 12 -19.23 3.65 -14.41
CA MET A 12 -17.90 3.26 -13.94
C MET A 12 -17.25 4.37 -13.13
N ASN A 13 -17.27 5.61 -13.62
CA ASN A 13 -16.73 6.76 -12.89
C ASN A 13 -17.44 6.97 -11.55
N LYS A 14 -18.77 6.83 -11.52
CA LYS A 14 -19.53 6.92 -10.28
C LYS A 14 -19.10 5.85 -9.27
N TRP A 15 -18.94 4.61 -9.71
CA TRP A 15 -18.46 3.52 -8.87
C TRP A 15 -17.07 3.79 -8.32
N ILE A 16 -16.13 4.23 -9.16
CA ILE A 16 -14.77 4.56 -8.74
C ILE A 16 -14.79 5.64 -7.66
N LYS A 17 -15.61 6.69 -7.84
CA LYS A 17 -15.76 7.77 -6.85
C LYS A 17 -16.23 7.23 -5.50
N THR A 18 -17.29 6.42 -5.50
CA THR A 18 -17.83 5.79 -4.29
C THR A 18 -16.81 4.90 -3.58
N ILE A 19 -16.01 4.12 -4.32
CA ILE A 19 -14.94 3.30 -3.73
C ILE A 19 -13.87 4.19 -3.09
N ARG A 20 -13.47 5.30 -3.72
CA ARG A 20 -12.50 6.25 -3.14
C ARG A 20 -13.03 6.91 -1.88
N GLU A 21 -14.26 7.42 -1.89
CA GLU A 21 -14.90 8.02 -0.72
C GLU A 21 -14.94 7.05 0.47
N CYS A 22 -15.18 5.75 0.23
CA CYS A 22 -15.10 4.72 1.26
C CYS A 22 -13.66 4.51 1.77
N MET A 23 -12.66 4.46 0.90
CA MET A 23 -11.26 4.29 1.32
C MET A 23 -10.75 5.51 2.10
N ASP A 24 -11.07 6.71 1.64
CA ASP A 24 -10.66 7.96 2.27
C ASP A 24 -11.34 8.19 3.62
N SER A 25 -12.50 7.57 3.85
CA SER A 25 -13.20 7.64 5.14
C SER A 25 -12.46 6.92 6.27
N GLY A 26 -11.60 5.94 5.96
CA GLY A 26 -10.98 5.07 6.95
C GLY A 26 -11.94 4.14 7.71
N GLU A 27 -13.24 4.16 7.39
CA GLU A 27 -14.24 3.31 8.03
C GLU A 27 -14.20 1.87 7.49
N ASN A 28 -14.73 0.93 8.26
CA ASN A 28 -15.05 -0.40 7.73
C ASN A 28 -16.10 -0.29 6.61
N VAL A 29 -15.86 -0.97 5.49
CA VAL A 29 -16.75 -0.98 4.30
C VAL A 29 -18.21 -1.23 4.65
N SER A 30 -18.51 -2.16 5.57
CA SER A 30 -19.89 -2.47 5.95
C SER A 30 -20.58 -1.32 6.68
N SER A 31 -19.85 -0.65 7.59
CA SER A 31 -20.34 0.54 8.30
C SER A 31 -20.55 1.71 7.33
N TRP A 32 -19.57 1.96 6.47
CA TRP A 32 -19.64 3.01 5.47
C TRP A 32 -20.80 2.80 4.49
N CYS A 33 -20.97 1.57 3.98
CA CYS A 33 -22.08 1.22 3.10
C CYS A 33 -23.43 1.47 3.77
N ARG A 34 -23.59 1.07 5.04
CA ARG A 34 -24.81 1.32 5.82
C ARG A 34 -25.09 2.83 5.97
N ASN A 35 -24.08 3.60 6.34
CA ASN A 35 -24.20 5.05 6.54
C ASN A 35 -24.54 5.79 5.23
N ASN A 36 -24.04 5.29 4.10
CA ASN A 36 -24.25 5.89 2.77
C ASN A 36 -25.42 5.27 1.98
N GLY A 37 -26.24 4.41 2.61
CA GLY A 37 -27.40 3.79 1.96
C GLY A 37 -27.06 2.84 0.82
N ILE A 38 -25.84 2.29 0.81
CA ILE A 38 -25.34 1.37 -0.21
C ILE A 38 -25.44 -0.06 0.30
N LYS A 39 -25.90 -0.97 -0.56
CA LYS A 39 -25.83 -2.41 -0.26
C LYS A 39 -24.38 -2.87 -0.36
N THR A 40 -23.87 -3.55 0.67
CA THR A 40 -22.50 -4.08 0.69
C THR A 40 -22.20 -4.99 -0.51
N ASN A 41 -23.18 -5.78 -0.97
CA ASN A 41 -23.04 -6.60 -2.18
C ASN A 41 -22.83 -5.76 -3.45
N SER A 42 -23.50 -4.61 -3.56
CA SER A 42 -23.31 -3.68 -4.68
C SER A 42 -21.91 -3.08 -4.66
N TYR A 43 -21.40 -2.70 -3.48
CA TYR A 43 -20.04 -2.22 -3.31
C TYR A 43 -19.00 -3.22 -3.84
N TYR A 44 -19.05 -4.47 -3.39
CA TYR A 44 -18.11 -5.50 -3.84
C TYR A 44 -18.30 -5.86 -5.32
N TYR A 45 -19.53 -5.81 -5.83
CA TYR A 45 -19.78 -5.96 -7.26
C TYR A 45 -19.07 -4.87 -8.08
N TRP A 46 -19.17 -3.60 -7.66
CA TRP A 46 -18.50 -2.47 -8.32
C TRP A 46 -16.99 -2.59 -8.24
N LEU A 47 -16.45 -2.89 -7.05
CA LEU A 47 -15.01 -3.08 -6.84
C LEU A 47 -14.46 -4.18 -7.75
N ARG A 48 -15.16 -5.30 -7.89
CA ARG A 48 -14.79 -6.38 -8.83
C ARG A 48 -14.76 -5.91 -10.28
N LYS A 49 -15.75 -5.11 -10.71
CA LYS A 49 -15.80 -4.57 -12.07
C LYS A 49 -14.66 -3.60 -12.35
N ILE A 50 -14.34 -2.73 -11.39
CA ILE A 50 -13.22 -1.78 -11.48
C ILE A 50 -11.90 -2.54 -11.60
N ARG A 51 -11.65 -3.53 -10.72
CA ARG A 51 -10.43 -4.36 -10.77
C ARG A 51 -10.28 -5.09 -12.10
N ALA A 52 -11.35 -5.71 -12.60
CA ALA A 52 -11.33 -6.39 -13.88
C ALA A 52 -11.03 -5.44 -15.06
N ALA A 53 -11.55 -4.21 -15.03
CA ALA A 53 -11.25 -3.20 -16.04
C ALA A 53 -9.78 -2.76 -15.97
N ALA A 54 -9.25 -2.55 -14.76
CA ALA A 54 -7.84 -2.19 -14.57
C ALA A 54 -6.90 -3.30 -15.08
N CYS A 55 -7.15 -4.58 -14.73
CA CYS A 55 -6.35 -5.69 -15.22
C CYS A 55 -6.35 -5.83 -16.75
N LYS A 56 -7.47 -5.52 -17.41
CA LYS A 56 -7.55 -5.52 -18.89
C LYS A 56 -6.82 -4.35 -19.53
N ALA A 57 -6.67 -3.23 -18.82
CA ALA A 57 -5.98 -2.04 -19.31
C ALA A 57 -4.45 -2.13 -19.11
N LEU A 58 -3.98 -3.02 -18.21
CA LEU A 58 -2.56 -3.29 -18.08
C LEU A 58 -2.04 -3.97 -19.36
N PRO A 59 -0.86 -3.58 -19.86
CA PRO A 59 -0.23 -4.29 -20.96
C PRO A 59 0.04 -5.73 -20.54
N SER A 60 -0.24 -6.68 -21.43
CA SER A 60 0.13 -8.08 -21.21
C SER A 60 1.63 -8.15 -20.95
N ILE A 61 2.03 -8.61 -19.76
CA ILE A 61 3.41 -9.02 -19.52
C ILE A 61 3.65 -10.20 -20.46
N ASN A 62 4.49 -9.98 -21.47
CA ASN A 62 4.82 -11.00 -22.43
C ASN A 62 5.63 -12.06 -21.68
N ASN A 63 5.04 -13.22 -21.38
CA ASN A 63 5.69 -14.34 -20.64
C ASN A 63 6.84 -15.02 -21.43
N GLN A 64 7.44 -14.30 -22.39
CA GLN A 64 8.66 -14.72 -23.08
C GLN A 64 9.92 -14.36 -22.28
N GLU A 65 9.79 -13.87 -21.05
CA GLU A 65 10.87 -13.96 -20.08
C GLU A 65 11.14 -15.44 -19.82
N GLN A 66 12.16 -15.95 -20.52
CA GLN A 66 12.68 -17.29 -20.38
C GLN A 66 12.96 -17.52 -18.89
N ILE A 67 12.19 -18.41 -18.26
CA ILE A 67 12.43 -18.84 -16.88
C ILE A 67 13.73 -19.64 -16.89
N VAL A 68 14.87 -18.96 -16.76
CA VAL A 68 16.18 -19.58 -16.67
C VAL A 68 16.35 -20.07 -15.24
N PRO A 69 16.70 -21.35 -15.00
CA PRO A 69 17.09 -21.81 -13.67
C PRO A 69 18.24 -20.97 -13.16
N MET A 70 17.98 -20.13 -12.15
CA MET A 70 19.02 -19.35 -11.49
C MET A 70 19.65 -20.22 -10.40
N ASP A 71 20.97 -20.39 -10.49
CA ASP A 71 21.76 -21.14 -9.51
C ASP A 71 21.85 -20.33 -8.20
N MET A 72 21.05 -20.72 -7.22
CA MET A 72 20.94 -20.07 -5.90
C MET A 72 22.26 -20.07 -5.12
N SER A 73 23.23 -20.94 -5.47
CA SER A 73 24.52 -21.02 -4.78
C SER A 73 25.41 -19.79 -4.99
N LYS A 74 25.17 -19.02 -6.07
CA LYS A 74 25.91 -17.77 -6.37
C LYS A 74 25.35 -16.54 -5.67
N ILE A 75 24.15 -16.64 -5.08
CA ILE A 75 23.47 -15.55 -4.38
C ILE A 75 23.96 -15.43 -2.92
N SER A 76 24.58 -16.49 -2.39
CA SER A 76 25.07 -16.56 -1.00
C SER A 76 26.11 -15.50 -0.62
N ASN A 77 26.74 -14.82 -1.59
CA ASN A 77 27.78 -13.83 -1.32
C ASN A 77 27.35 -12.38 -1.63
N VAL A 78 26.11 -12.14 -2.04
CA VAL A 78 25.63 -10.78 -2.37
C VAL A 78 24.33 -10.41 -1.64
N ILE A 79 23.61 -11.35 -1.03
CA ILE A 79 22.28 -11.06 -0.46
C ILE A 79 22.13 -11.72 0.91
N SER A 80 22.44 -10.96 1.95
CA SER A 80 21.57 -10.90 3.13
C SER A 80 20.69 -9.66 3.00
N THR A 81 19.84 -9.62 1.97
CA THR A 81 18.75 -8.64 1.79
C THR A 81 17.62 -9.28 0.96
N ASP A 82 16.68 -9.91 1.65
CA ASP A 82 15.28 -10.20 1.28
C ASP A 82 14.89 -10.47 -0.18
N THR A 83 14.13 -11.55 -0.37
CA THR A 83 12.70 -11.44 -0.74
C THR A 83 12.03 -12.81 -0.79
N ALA A 84 11.43 -13.20 0.33
CA ALA A 84 10.26 -14.06 0.34
C ALA A 84 9.20 -13.37 1.21
N TYR A 85 8.01 -13.16 0.64
CA TYR A 85 6.83 -12.59 1.29
C TYR A 85 6.93 -11.12 1.73
N VAL A 86 6.16 -10.25 1.09
CA VAL A 86 5.80 -8.94 1.64
C VAL A 86 4.79 -9.17 2.77
N SER A 87 5.31 -9.65 3.91
CA SER A 87 4.84 -9.19 5.20
C SER A 87 5.43 -7.80 5.37
N SER A 88 4.64 -6.81 5.80
CA SER A 88 5.22 -5.60 6.37
C SER A 88 5.97 -5.99 7.63
N GLU A 89 7.22 -6.43 7.48
CA GLU A 89 8.19 -6.38 8.55
C GLU A 89 8.47 -4.89 8.76
N THR A 90 7.59 -4.27 9.56
CA THR A 90 7.98 -3.12 10.34
C THR A 90 9.28 -3.54 11.02
N SER A 91 10.41 -3.03 10.53
CA SER A 91 11.69 -3.14 11.22
C SER A 91 11.40 -2.75 12.66
N GLN A 92 11.33 -3.76 13.53
CA GLN A 92 10.79 -3.57 14.87
C GLN A 92 11.84 -2.77 15.62
N ALA A 93 11.56 -1.49 15.85
CA ALA A 93 12.46 -0.63 16.59
C ALA A 93 12.72 -1.24 17.96
N ASP A 94 13.99 -1.42 18.31
CA ASP A 94 14.40 -1.89 19.64
C ASP A 94 14.05 -0.86 20.72
N VAL A 95 14.01 0.43 20.34
CA VAL A 95 13.62 1.54 21.21
C VAL A 95 12.74 2.52 20.45
N ILE A 96 11.59 2.86 21.04
CA ILE A 96 10.68 3.90 20.54
C ILE A 96 10.55 5.00 21.61
N VAL A 97 10.73 6.25 21.20
CA VAL A 97 10.63 7.43 22.07
C VAL A 97 9.58 8.38 21.51
N HIS A 98 8.60 8.74 22.35
CA HIS A 98 7.58 9.74 22.01
C HIS A 98 7.93 11.10 22.63
N LEU A 99 7.94 12.15 21.80
CA LEU A 99 8.18 13.53 22.21
C LEU A 99 7.08 14.42 21.62
N GLY A 100 6.00 14.65 22.38
CA GLY A 100 4.83 15.37 21.89
C GLY A 100 4.17 14.62 20.72
N SER A 101 4.08 15.26 19.56
CA SER A 101 3.60 14.64 18.31
C SER A 101 4.69 13.94 17.50
N ALA A 102 5.96 14.02 17.92
CA ALA A 102 7.07 13.36 17.25
C ALA A 102 7.30 11.95 17.80
N VAL A 103 7.67 11.03 16.92
CA VAL A 103 8.04 9.65 17.25
C VAL A 103 9.44 9.40 16.73
N LEU A 104 10.33 8.91 17.58
CA LEU A 104 11.67 8.47 17.23
C LEU A 104 11.77 6.97 17.40
N GLU A 105 12.25 6.31 16.36
CA GLU A 105 12.43 4.86 16.31
C GLU A 105 13.91 4.56 16.10
N PHE A 106 14.51 3.81 17.03
CA PHE A 106 15.90 3.38 16.97
C PHE A 106 16.00 1.86 16.90
N HIS A 107 16.89 1.39 16.05
CA HIS A 107 17.37 0.02 16.06
C HIS A 107 18.69 -0.06 16.84
N ASN A 108 19.02 -1.20 17.45
CA ASN A 108 20.23 -1.42 18.25
C ASN A 108 21.52 -1.32 17.42
N SER A 109 21.40 -1.36 16.09
CA SER A 109 22.52 -1.07 15.17
C SER A 109 22.77 0.44 14.95
N ALA A 110 21.92 1.32 15.48
CA ALA A 110 22.10 2.76 15.36
C ALA A 110 23.37 3.21 16.09
N SER A 111 24.20 4.02 15.43
CA SER A 111 25.41 4.52 16.07
C SER A 111 25.08 5.52 17.17
N GLU A 112 25.87 5.50 18.24
CA GLU A 112 25.75 6.46 19.34
C GLU A 112 25.79 7.90 18.84
N SER A 113 26.68 8.19 17.88
CA SER A 113 26.82 9.51 17.25
C SER A 113 25.54 9.99 16.57
N LEU A 114 24.80 9.10 15.91
CA LEU A 114 23.54 9.41 15.24
C LEU A 114 22.45 9.73 16.26
N ILE A 115 22.31 8.89 17.28
CA ILE A 115 21.34 9.08 18.37
C ILE A 115 21.59 10.41 19.08
N GLN A 116 22.85 10.70 19.45
CA GLN A 116 23.21 11.95 20.10
C GLN A 116 22.93 13.17 19.22
N ASN A 117 23.22 13.11 17.92
CA ASN A 117 22.98 14.22 17.01
C ASN A 117 21.49 14.51 16.86
N ILE A 118 20.66 13.48 16.70
CA ILE A 118 19.21 13.64 16.60
C ILE A 118 18.64 14.26 17.87
N ILE A 119 19.03 13.75 19.05
CA ILE A 119 18.60 14.29 20.34
C ILE A 119 19.04 15.76 20.50
N LYS A 120 20.28 16.11 20.10
CA LYS A 120 20.78 17.50 20.15
C LYS A 120 19.97 18.44 19.26
N VAL A 121 19.63 18.01 18.03
CA VAL A 121 18.81 18.81 17.12
C VAL A 121 17.43 19.06 17.73
N LEU A 122 16.80 18.02 18.29
CA LEU A 122 15.46 18.15 18.88
C LEU A 122 15.43 18.99 20.16
N LYS A 123 16.51 19.02 20.94
CA LYS A 123 16.63 19.91 22.11
C LYS A 123 16.57 21.40 21.75
N ASN A 124 16.91 21.76 20.51
CA ASN A 124 16.89 23.14 20.04
C ASN A 124 15.55 23.55 19.37
N VAL A 125 14.57 22.64 19.34
CA VAL A 125 13.23 22.87 18.77
C VAL A 125 12.21 23.23 19.87
N GLY A 126 12.68 23.47 21.10
CA GLY A 126 11.88 23.95 22.23
C GLY A 126 12.05 25.44 22.49
#